data_AF-A0A0Q5K969-F1
#
_entry.id   AF-A0A0Q5K969-F1
#
_cell.length_a   1.000
_cell.length_b   1.000
_cell.length_c   1.000
_cell.angle_alpha   90.00
_cell.angle_beta   90.00
_cell.angle_gamma   90.00
#
_symmetry.space_group_name_H-M   'P 1'
#
loop_
_entity.id
_entity.type
_entity.pdbx_description
1 polymer ?
#
loop_
_entity_poly.entity_id
_entity_poly.type
_entity_poly.pdbx_seq_one_letter_code
_entity_poly.pdbx_strand_id
1 'polypeptide(L)'
;MTVPVPKPGLPRPTRLSFLNVPLLIGLIYWAISLLTVPFSGGTLNDTLLEYSRLTGTPAVQLTPEQLNAVLWTTFVVTALLVLWLALTRQAVLDGKRWGRVSSIVIAVLSLLVFPIGTVLGIVMLIGVFDRDVQAYLNR
;
A
#
# COMPACT_ATOMS: atom_id res chain seq x y z
N MET A 1 -12.48 -41.80 -0.56
CA MET A 1 -11.70 -40.72 -1.19
C MET A 1 -10.88 -40.07 -0.09
N THR A 2 -9.57 -40.33 -0.04
CA THR A 2 -8.68 -39.75 0.97
C THR A 2 -8.35 -38.32 0.55
N VAL A 3 -8.80 -37.35 1.36
CA VAL A 3 -8.44 -35.95 1.19
C VAL A 3 -6.91 -35.85 1.32
N PRO A 4 -6.18 -35.32 0.34
CA PRO A 4 -4.74 -35.15 0.47
C PRO A 4 -4.47 -34.21 1.65
N VAL A 5 -3.72 -34.71 2.64
CA VAL A 5 -3.22 -33.91 3.76
C VAL A 5 -2.37 -32.77 3.19
N PRO A 6 -2.55 -31.50 3.64
CA PRO A 6 -1.72 -30.39 3.20
C PRO A 6 -0.24 -30.69 3.47
N LYS A 7 0.61 -30.68 2.43
CA LYS A 7 2.06 -30.88 2.59
C LYS A 7 2.63 -29.76 3.48
N PRO A 8 3.27 -30.08 4.63
CA PRO A 8 3.94 -29.08 5.45
C PRO A 8 5.05 -28.38 4.65
N GLY A 9 5.03 -27.04 4.68
CA GLY A 9 6.21 -26.18 4.52
C GLY A 9 7.20 -26.49 3.40
N LEU A 10 6.85 -26.25 2.12
CA LEU A 10 7.93 -25.91 1.17
C LEU A 10 8.73 -24.73 1.75
N PRO A 11 10.07 -24.77 1.68
CA PRO A 11 10.90 -23.67 2.15
C PRO A 11 10.49 -22.38 1.44
N ARG A 12 10.39 -21.29 2.20
CA ARG A 12 10.08 -19.97 1.64
C ARG A 12 11.18 -19.60 0.64
N PRO A 13 10.85 -19.23 -0.60
CA PRO A 13 11.88 -18.88 -1.57
C PRO A 13 12.59 -17.60 -1.11
N THR A 14 13.91 -17.53 -1.30
CA THR A 14 14.72 -16.37 -0.87
C THR A 14 14.20 -15.06 -1.46
N ARG A 15 13.71 -15.10 -2.71
CA ARG A 15 13.13 -13.96 -3.43
C ARG A 15 11.74 -13.54 -2.94
N LEU A 16 11.11 -14.28 -2.02
CA LEU A 16 9.88 -13.82 -1.35
C LEU A 16 10.10 -12.51 -0.59
N SER A 17 11.34 -12.25 -0.16
CA SER A 17 11.75 -10.98 0.45
C SER A 17 11.49 -9.78 -0.46
N PHE A 18 11.50 -9.94 -1.77
CA PHE A 18 11.24 -8.86 -2.74
C PHE A 18 9.77 -8.44 -2.76
N LEU A 19 8.88 -9.25 -2.17
CA LEU A 19 7.49 -8.87 -1.90
C LEU A 19 7.34 -8.42 -0.45
N ASN A 20 7.81 -9.23 0.49
CA ASN A 20 7.57 -9.00 1.91
C ASN A 20 8.23 -7.71 2.44
N VAL A 21 9.45 -7.38 2.00
CA VAL A 21 10.16 -6.18 2.47
C VAL A 21 9.49 -4.90 1.97
N PRO A 22 9.21 -4.74 0.65
CA PRO A 22 8.48 -3.56 0.18
C PRO A 22 7.08 -3.42 0.78
N LEU A 23 6.33 -4.52 0.92
CA LEU A 23 5.02 -4.50 1.58
C LEU A 23 5.12 -4.05 3.03
N LEU A 24 6.16 -4.47 3.76
CA LEU A 24 6.39 -4.04 5.14
C LEU A 24 6.75 -2.56 5.22
N ILE A 25 7.63 -2.07 4.33
CA ILE A 25 7.99 -0.65 4.26
C ILE A 25 6.75 0.19 3.98
N GLY A 26 5.96 -0.19 2.97
CA GLY A 26 4.70 0.47 2.64
C GLY A 26 3.72 0.45 3.80
N LEU A 27 3.56 -0.69 4.48
CA LEU A 27 2.68 -0.81 5.64
C LEU A 27 3.08 0.15 6.76
N ILE A 28 4.37 0.21 7.10
CA ILE A 28 4.88 1.10 8.16
C ILE A 28 4.67 2.57 7.75
N TYR A 29 5.04 2.92 6.52
CA TYR A 29 4.86 4.28 5.99
C TYR A 29 3.40 4.73 6.07
N TRP A 30 2.47 3.92 5.55
CA TRP A 30 1.05 4.26 5.56
C TRP A 30 0.43 4.21 6.95
N ALA A 31 0.90 3.34 7.84
CA ALA A 31 0.46 3.33 9.24
C ALA A 31 0.88 4.62 9.96
N ILE A 32 2.10 5.10 9.75
CA ILE A 32 2.56 6.38 10.29
C ILE A 32 1.74 7.52 9.69
N SER A 33 1.51 7.52 8.37
CA SER A 33 0.69 8.53 7.70
C SER A 33 -0.75 8.54 8.22
N LEU A 34 -1.33 7.39 8.55
CA LEU A 34 -2.68 7.29 9.11
C LEU A 34 -2.77 8.01 10.47
N LEU A 35 -1.73 7.87 11.30
CA LEU A 35 -1.65 8.51 12.62
C LEU A 35 -1.54 10.04 12.53
N THR A 36 -1.02 10.58 11.42
CA THR A 36 -0.87 12.02 11.23
C THR A 36 -2.11 12.68 10.61
N VAL A 37 -3.05 11.92 10.04
CA VAL A 37 -4.25 12.46 9.37
C VAL A 37 -5.02 13.45 10.25
N PRO A 38 -5.38 13.15 11.52
CA PRO A 38 -6.17 14.05 12.34
C PRO A 38 -5.54 15.43 12.56
N PHE A 39 -4.21 15.53 12.42
CA PHE A 39 -3.42 16.74 12.66
C PHE A 39 -3.13 17.52 11.37
N SER A 40 -3.56 17.01 10.20
CA SER A 40 -3.18 17.55 8.89
C SER A 40 -4.05 18.74 8.43
N GLY A 41 -5.03 19.16 9.23
CA GLY A 41 -6.00 20.19 8.83
C GLY A 41 -5.38 21.56 8.51
N GLY A 42 -4.41 22.01 9.32
CA GLY A 42 -3.67 23.25 9.07
C GLY A 42 -2.88 23.18 7.76
N THR A 43 -2.10 22.09 7.60
CA THR A 43 -1.30 21.83 6.40
C THR A 43 -2.15 21.81 5.13
N LEU A 44 -3.37 21.26 5.16
CA LEU A 44 -4.27 21.24 4.01
C LEU A 44 -4.66 22.65 3.56
N ASN A 45 -5.06 23.51 4.50
CA ASN A 45 -5.43 24.90 4.18
C ASN A 45 -4.22 25.69 3.68
N ASP A 46 -3.04 25.52 4.31
CA ASP A 46 -1.81 26.18 3.87
C ASP A 46 -1.43 25.77 2.44
N THR A 47 -1.54 24.49 2.11
CA THR A 47 -1.25 23.96 0.77
C THR A 47 -2.25 24.49 -0.26
N LEU A 48 -3.55 24.59 0.07
CA LEU A 48 -4.56 25.15 -0.82
C LEU A 48 -4.35 26.64 -1.08
N LEU A 49 -3.91 27.38 -0.06
CA LEU A 49 -3.55 28.80 -0.20
C LEU A 49 -2.31 28.98 -1.07
N GLU A 50 -1.28 28.15 -0.87
CA GLU A 50 -0.08 28.16 -1.70
C GLU A 50 -0.41 27.81 -3.17
N TYR A 51 -1.21 26.77 -3.39
CA TYR A 51 -1.69 26.42 -4.73
C TYR A 51 -2.43 27.58 -5.39
N SER A 52 -3.35 28.23 -4.66
CA SER A 52 -4.10 29.37 -5.16
C SER A 52 -3.17 30.54 -5.57
N ARG A 53 -2.11 30.79 -4.80
CA ARG A 53 -1.08 31.79 -5.13
C ARG A 53 -0.31 31.42 -6.41
N LEU A 54 0.05 30.16 -6.58
CA LEU A 54 0.83 29.68 -7.73
C LEU A 54 0.00 29.67 -9.03
N THR A 55 -1.30 29.38 -8.95
CA THR A 55 -2.18 29.31 -10.13
C THR A 55 -2.93 30.61 -10.42
N GLY A 56 -2.79 31.63 -9.57
CA GLY A 56 -3.53 32.89 -9.69
C GLY A 56 -5.03 32.73 -9.50
N THR A 57 -5.47 31.65 -8.87
CA THR A 57 -6.88 31.39 -8.59
C THR A 57 -7.29 32.04 -7.26
N PRO A 58 -8.59 32.32 -7.05
CA PRO A 58 -9.07 32.86 -5.78
C PRO A 58 -8.67 31.96 -4.62
N ALA A 59 -8.27 32.55 -3.50
CA ALA A 59 -7.90 31.81 -2.30
C ALA A 59 -9.09 30.96 -1.81
N VAL A 60 -8.95 29.64 -1.91
CA VAL A 60 -9.93 28.69 -1.38
C VAL A 60 -9.52 28.31 0.04
N GLN A 61 -10.41 28.56 1.00
CA GLN A 61 -10.30 28.05 2.38
C GLN A 61 -11.44 27.09 2.63
N LEU A 62 -11.13 25.92 3.19
CA LEU A 62 -12.15 24.93 3.52
C LEU A 62 -12.93 25.39 4.75
N THR A 63 -14.25 25.27 4.70
CA THR A 63 -15.08 25.41 5.90
C THR A 63 -14.75 24.28 6.89
N PRO A 64 -15.02 24.44 8.20
CA PRO A 64 -14.75 23.39 9.19
C PRO A 64 -15.42 22.06 8.86
N GLU A 65 -16.62 22.09 8.27
CA GLU A 65 -17.36 20.90 7.84
C GLU A 65 -16.68 20.20 6.66
N GLN A 66 -16.24 20.96 5.65
CA GLN A 66 -15.51 20.42 4.50
C GLN A 66 -14.17 19.82 4.93
N LEU A 67 -13.45 20.51 5.82
CA LEU A 67 -12.19 20.02 6.37
C LEU A 67 -12.40 18.68 7.09
N ASN A 68 -13.42 18.60 7.94
CA ASN A 68 -13.76 17.38 8.66
C ASN A 68 -14.10 16.23 7.70
N ALA A 69 -14.90 16.50 6.66
CA ALA A 69 -15.23 15.51 5.64
C ALA A 69 -13.98 15.00 4.89
N VAL A 70 -13.07 15.89 4.50
CA VAL A 70 -11.81 15.53 3.83
C VAL A 70 -10.93 14.69 4.76
N LEU A 71 -10.79 15.08 6.03
CA LEU A 71 -9.98 14.34 7.00
C LEU A 71 -10.52 12.94 7.26
N TRP A 72 -11.84 12.77 7.46
CA TRP A 72 -12.43 11.44 7.64
C TRP A 72 -12.34 10.58 6.40
N THR A 73 -12.59 11.17 5.23
CA THR A 73 -12.47 10.42 3.96
C THR A 73 -11.04 9.93 3.78
N THR A 74 -10.06 10.81 4.01
CA THR A 74 -8.63 10.47 3.95
C THR A 74 -8.27 9.40 4.98
N PHE A 75 -8.78 9.52 6.21
CA PHE A 75 -8.56 8.53 7.27
C PHE A 75 -9.09 7.16 6.86
N VAL A 76 -10.34 7.07 6.41
CA VAL A 76 -10.97 5.79 6.02
C VAL A 76 -10.24 5.16 4.84
N VAL A 77 -9.95 5.94 3.79
CA VAL A 77 -9.22 5.44 2.62
C VAL A 77 -7.83 4.94 3.01
N THR A 78 -7.11 5.71 3.84
CA THR A 78 -5.77 5.32 4.30
C THR A 78 -5.83 4.08 5.21
N ALA A 79 -6.84 3.97 6.08
CA ALA A 79 -7.04 2.80 6.93
C ALA A 79 -7.33 1.54 6.11
N LEU A 80 -8.17 1.64 5.07
CA LEU A 80 -8.44 0.55 4.14
C LEU A 80 -7.17 0.14 3.38
N LEU A 81 -6.34 1.09 2.97
CA LEU A 81 -5.05 0.82 2.34
C LEU A 81 -4.09 0.09 3.28
N VAL A 82 -3.96 0.55 4.53
CA VAL A 82 -3.14 -0.11 5.57
C VAL A 82 -3.62 -1.54 5.80
N LEU A 83 -4.93 -1.74 5.93
CA LEU A 83 -5.52 -3.08 6.08
C LEU A 83 -5.22 -3.95 4.87
N TRP A 84 -5.38 -3.42 3.65
CA TRP A 84 -5.11 -4.14 2.42
C TRP A 84 -3.64 -4.57 2.30
N LEU A 85 -2.70 -3.70 2.67
CA LEU A 85 -1.27 -4.02 2.72
C LEU A 85 -0.98 -5.12 3.75
N ALA A 86 -1.55 -5.01 4.95
CA ALA A 86 -1.36 -6.00 6.01
C ALA A 86 -1.88 -7.39 5.60
N LEU A 87 -3.11 -7.44 5.06
CA LEU A 87 -3.73 -8.67 4.58
C LEU A 87 -2.96 -9.26 3.38
N THR A 88 -2.51 -8.42 2.44
CA THR A 88 -1.70 -8.88 1.32
C THR A 88 -0.38 -9.47 1.78
N ARG A 89 0.30 -8.81 2.71
CA ARG A 89 1.54 -9.32 3.30
C ARG A 89 1.32 -10.68 3.97
N GLN A 90 0.27 -10.82 4.77
CA GLN A 90 -0.07 -12.10 5.39
C GLN A 90 -0.36 -13.18 4.33
N ALA A 91 -1.12 -12.85 3.30
CA ALA A 91 -1.41 -13.77 2.19
C ALA A 91 -0.15 -14.23 1.45
N VAL A 92 0.79 -13.31 1.21
CA VAL A 92 2.10 -13.63 0.62
C VAL A 92 2.88 -14.57 1.53
N LEU A 93 2.91 -14.33 2.84
CA LEU A 93 3.62 -15.18 3.81
C LEU A 93 2.97 -16.55 4.04
N ASP A 94 1.67 -16.67 3.75
CA ASP A 94 0.89 -17.91 3.81
C ASP A 94 0.96 -18.71 2.49
N GLY A 95 1.47 -18.12 1.40
CA GLY A 95 1.53 -18.76 0.09
C GLY A 95 0.24 -18.67 -0.73
N LYS A 96 -0.70 -17.78 -0.38
CA LYS A 96 -2.03 -17.71 -0.98
C LYS A 96 -2.03 -17.07 -2.37
N ARG A 97 -2.77 -17.66 -3.32
CA ARG A 97 -2.87 -17.18 -4.71
C ARG A 97 -3.34 -15.73 -4.86
N TRP A 98 -4.30 -15.28 -4.05
CA TRP A 98 -4.78 -13.91 -4.14
C TRP A 98 -3.74 -12.89 -3.65
N GLY A 99 -2.80 -13.30 -2.79
CA GLY A 99 -1.69 -12.47 -2.35
C GLY A 99 -0.77 -12.05 -3.50
N ARG A 100 -0.62 -12.92 -4.51
CA ARG A 100 0.10 -12.61 -5.76
C ARG A 100 -0.57 -11.50 -6.55
N VAL A 101 -1.88 -11.67 -6.82
CA VAL A 101 -2.65 -10.69 -7.61
C VAL A 101 -2.65 -9.34 -6.90
N SER A 102 -2.92 -9.34 -5.60
CA SER A 102 -2.90 -8.13 -4.78
C SER A 102 -1.53 -7.43 -4.81
N SER A 103 -0.44 -8.20 -4.69
CA SER A 103 0.93 -7.67 -4.76
C SER A 103 1.24 -7.02 -6.11
N ILE A 104 0.72 -7.56 -7.22
CA ILE A 104 0.86 -6.94 -8.55
C ILE A 104 0.15 -5.58 -8.57
N VAL A 105 -1.09 -5.51 -8.10
CA VAL A 105 -1.86 -4.25 -8.08
C VAL A 105 -1.13 -3.20 -7.24
N ILE A 106 -0.70 -3.57 -6.03
CA ILE A 106 0.07 -2.67 -5.14
C ILE A 106 1.36 -2.23 -5.80
N ALA A 107 2.09 -3.13 -6.46
CA ALA A 107 3.34 -2.80 -7.12
C ALA A 107 3.14 -1.79 -8.26
N VAL A 108 2.12 -1.99 -9.10
CA VAL A 108 1.75 -1.07 -10.19
C VAL A 108 1.32 0.30 -9.64
N LEU A 109 0.48 0.35 -8.61
CA LEU A 109 0.08 1.61 -7.97
C LEU A 109 1.28 2.33 -7.34
N SER A 110 2.23 1.57 -6.79
CA SER A 110 3.45 2.14 -6.20
C SER A 110 4.32 2.84 -7.25
N LEU A 111 4.27 2.41 -8.52
CA LEU A 111 5.02 3.07 -9.60
C LEU A 111 4.64 4.54 -9.78
N LEU A 112 3.42 4.93 -9.41
CA LEU A 112 2.92 6.31 -9.49
C LEU A 112 3.52 7.22 -8.41
N VAL A 113 4.11 6.64 -7.35
CA VAL A 113 4.66 7.38 -6.21
C VAL A 113 6.17 7.53 -6.38
N PHE A 114 6.59 8.53 -7.14
CA PHE A 114 8.01 8.77 -7.45
C PHE A 114 8.74 9.52 -6.32
N PRO A 115 10.03 9.19 -6.01
CA PRO A 115 10.81 8.08 -6.56
C PRO A 115 10.72 6.78 -5.75
N ILE A 116 10.37 6.87 -4.46
CA ILE A 116 10.50 5.76 -3.51
C ILE A 116 9.54 4.62 -3.85
N GLY A 117 8.27 4.94 -4.12
CA GLY A 117 7.27 3.95 -4.52
C GLY A 117 7.63 3.27 -5.83
N THR A 118 8.24 3.99 -6.78
CA THR A 118 8.70 3.40 -8.04
C THR A 118 9.75 2.32 -7.81
N VAL A 119 10.75 2.56 -6.96
CA VAL A 119 11.77 1.56 -6.63
C VAL A 119 11.13 0.34 -5.95
N LEU A 120 10.26 0.57 -4.97
CA LEU A 120 9.55 -0.50 -4.26
C LEU A 120 8.67 -1.32 -5.21
N GLY A 121 7.92 -0.66 -6.09
CA GLY A 121 7.06 -1.28 -7.08
C GLY A 121 7.85 -2.15 -8.06
N ILE A 122 8.98 -1.66 -8.58
CA ILE A 122 9.86 -2.44 -9.47
C ILE A 122 10.38 -3.69 -8.76
N VAL A 123 10.90 -3.56 -7.53
CA VAL A 123 11.39 -4.71 -6.75
C VAL A 123 10.28 -5.73 -6.52
N MET A 124 9.07 -5.28 -6.19
CA MET A 124 7.91 -6.16 -6.04
C MET A 124 7.55 -6.87 -7.34
N LEU A 125 7.55 -6.19 -8.49
CA LEU A 125 7.28 -6.82 -9.79
C LEU A 125 8.33 -7.88 -10.13
N ILE A 126 9.61 -7.61 -9.86
CA ILE A 126 10.68 -8.61 -10.04
C ILE A 126 10.40 -9.84 -9.16
N GLY A 127 10.02 -9.63 -7.89
CA GLY A 127 9.70 -10.71 -6.97
C GLY A 127 8.46 -11.51 -7.37
N VAL A 128 7.38 -10.84 -7.81
CA VAL A 128 6.09 -11.48 -8.08
C VAL A 128 6.11 -12.35 -9.34
N PHE A 129 6.97 -12.02 -10.30
CA PHE A 129 7.15 -12.77 -11.53
C PHE A 129 8.24 -13.84 -11.44
N ASP A 130 8.97 -13.93 -10.33
CA ASP A 130 9.94 -15.01 -10.10
C ASP A 130 9.27 -16.39 -10.05
N ARG A 131 9.86 -17.39 -10.71
CA ARG A 131 9.25 -18.72 -10.89
C ARG A 131 9.02 -19.44 -9.56
N ASP A 132 9.96 -19.32 -8.62
CA ASP A 132 9.86 -19.99 -7.31
C ASP A 132 8.81 -19.31 -6.42
N VAL A 133 8.75 -17.98 -6.50
CA VAL A 133 7.71 -17.19 -5.82
C VAL A 133 6.33 -17.50 -6.38
N GLN A 134 6.17 -17.59 -7.71
CA GLN A 134 4.90 -17.96 -8.33
C GLN A 134 4.44 -19.37 -7.93
N ALA A 135 5.36 -20.34 -7.92
CA ALA A 135 5.07 -21.71 -7.48
C ALA A 135 4.64 -21.76 -6.01
N TYR A 136 5.29 -20.96 -5.16
CA TYR A 136 4.95 -20.82 -3.76
C TYR A 136 3.57 -20.16 -3.55
N LEU A 137 3.25 -19.11 -4.30
CA LEU A 137 1.99 -18.36 -4.25
C LEU A 137 0.84 -18.98 -5.07
N ASN A 138 0.85 -20.29 -5.33
CA ASN A 138 -0.22 -20.98 -6.06
C ASN A 138 -1.08 -21.87 -5.14
N ARG A 139 -0.94 -21.75 -3.81
CA ARG A 139 -1.77 -22.45 -2.82
C ARG A 139 -3.07 -21.71 -2.56
#